data_AF-A0A0L7LSS9-F1
#
_entry.id   AF-A0A0L7LSS9-F1
#
_cell.length_a   1.000
_cell.length_b   1.000
_cell.length_c   1.000
_cell.angle_alpha   90.00
_cell.angle_beta   90.00
_cell.angle_gamma   90.00
#
_symmetry.space_group_name_H-M   'P 1'
#
loop_
_entity.id
_entity.type
_entity.pdbx_description
1 polymer ?
#
loop_
_entity_poly.entity_id
_entity_poly.type
_entity_poly.pdbx_seq_one_letter_code
_entity_poly.pdbx_strand_id
1 'polypeptide(L)'
;MADPKYENLPGIAYDQPDVYETGDLPEADQPEPYEEEENESIENLHLSVKESFNKFKGKAGEWELAAEGTPETVLERYNRLRCEFSELLEQVTEQQNISTESEKAAGVRDEEAFRRLQASTGQAALVRGGELTAAEARVGALLANVEALKQAVRPVEPELDAKVNELHKLNFGKSLTELETLQSTISSGVQNNKELLQGVQEIFAMNVDSVQKEIKKLDERIGKLVA
;
A
#
# COMPACT_ATOMS: atom_id res chain seq x y z
N MET A 1 -33.94 -4.39 0.52
CA MET A 1 -34.74 -3.21 0.96
C MET A 1 -33.89 -2.00 0.65
N ALA A 2 -34.43 -1.03 -0.08
CA ALA A 2 -33.70 0.20 -0.41
C ALA A 2 -33.39 1.01 0.85
N ASP A 3 -32.27 1.73 0.86
CA ASP A 3 -31.93 2.66 1.93
C ASP A 3 -33.00 3.77 2.00
N PRO A 4 -33.65 4.00 3.16
CA PRO A 4 -34.67 5.04 3.34
C PRO A 4 -34.23 6.44 2.91
N LYS A 5 -32.91 6.70 2.91
CA LYS A 5 -32.34 7.98 2.47
C LYS A 5 -32.56 8.24 0.98
N TYR A 6 -32.67 7.19 0.16
CA TYR A 6 -32.74 7.31 -1.30
C TYR A 6 -34.11 6.97 -1.89
N GLU A 7 -35.02 6.38 -1.11
CA GLU A 7 -36.32 5.81 -1.53
C GLU A 7 -37.20 6.70 -2.43
N ASN A 8 -37.14 8.02 -2.26
CA ASN A 8 -37.97 8.98 -3.02
C ASN A 8 -37.22 9.75 -4.11
N LEU A 9 -35.95 9.43 -4.36
CA LEU A 9 -35.16 10.13 -5.36
C LEU A 9 -35.42 9.55 -6.77
N PRO A 10 -35.80 10.40 -7.75
CA PRO A 10 -35.98 9.94 -9.12
C PRO A 10 -34.63 9.55 -9.74
N GLY A 11 -34.61 8.47 -10.53
CA GLY A 11 -33.43 8.04 -11.29
C GLY A 11 -32.42 7.18 -10.52
N ILE A 12 -32.74 6.71 -9.32
CA ILE A 12 -31.93 5.72 -8.60
C ILE A 12 -32.34 4.31 -9.04
N ALA A 13 -31.37 3.50 -9.47
CA ALA A 13 -31.57 2.11 -9.83
C ALA A 13 -31.55 1.24 -8.55
N TYR A 14 -32.69 0.63 -8.21
CA TYR A 14 -32.82 -0.22 -7.02
C TYR A 14 -32.56 -1.71 -7.29
N ASP A 15 -32.68 -2.13 -8.55
CA ASP A 15 -32.62 -3.53 -8.97
C ASP A 15 -31.31 -3.87 -9.69
N GLN A 16 -30.27 -3.04 -9.50
CA GLN A 16 -28.95 -3.27 -10.09
C GLN A 16 -27.94 -3.65 -9.01
N PRO A 17 -26.99 -4.54 -9.32
CA PRO A 17 -25.90 -4.84 -8.40
C PRO A 17 -25.03 -3.59 -8.22
N ASP A 18 -24.63 -3.32 -6.98
CA ASP A 18 -23.74 -2.19 -6.64
C ASP A 18 -22.35 -2.34 -7.27
N VAL A 19 -21.89 -3.59 -7.47
CA VAL A 19 -20.59 -3.91 -8.03
C VAL A 19 -20.73 -4.96 -9.12
N TYR A 20 -20.10 -4.73 -10.27
CA TYR A 20 -19.98 -5.68 -11.37
C TYR A 20 -18.55 -6.23 -11.38
N GLU A 21 -18.40 -7.48 -10.96
CA GLU A 21 -17.10 -8.16 -10.88
C GLU A 21 -17.09 -9.38 -11.81
N THR A 22 -15.89 -9.78 -12.25
CA THR A 22 -15.71 -11.10 -12.86
C THR A 22 -15.84 -12.18 -11.80
N GLY A 23 -16.33 -13.36 -12.17
CA GLY A 23 -16.36 -14.49 -11.23
C GLY A 23 -14.96 -14.76 -10.70
N ASP A 24 -14.76 -14.62 -9.39
CA ASP A 24 -13.48 -14.86 -8.74
C ASP A 24 -13.26 -16.38 -8.71
N LEU A 25 -12.46 -16.88 -9.65
CA LEU A 25 -12.05 -18.27 -9.64
C LEU A 25 -11.08 -18.46 -8.46
N PRO A 26 -11.24 -19.52 -7.64
CA PRO A 26 -10.25 -19.81 -6.63
C PRO A 26 -8.87 -19.93 -7.29
N GLU A 27 -7.81 -19.57 -6.59
CA GLU A 27 -6.44 -19.53 -7.12
C GLU A 27 -6.05 -20.83 -7.84
N ALA A 28 -6.56 -21.98 -7.39
CA ALA A 28 -6.37 -23.30 -8.00
C ALA A 28 -7.11 -23.54 -9.34
N ASP A 29 -8.12 -22.74 -9.67
CA ASP A 29 -8.84 -22.76 -10.95
C ASP A 29 -8.37 -21.65 -11.90
N GLN A 30 -7.42 -20.80 -11.45
CA GLN A 30 -6.72 -19.88 -12.35
C GLN A 30 -5.83 -20.70 -13.30
N PRO A 31 -5.60 -20.23 -14.55
CA PRO A 31 -4.65 -20.90 -15.42
C PRO A 31 -3.30 -20.94 -14.72
N GLU A 32 -2.87 -22.14 -14.33
CA GLU A 32 -1.56 -22.38 -13.74
C GLU A 32 -0.51 -21.64 -14.58
N PRO A 33 0.41 -20.88 -13.95
CA PRO A 33 1.60 -20.44 -14.65
C PRO A 33 2.17 -21.65 -15.36
N TYR A 34 2.57 -21.48 -16.63
CA TYR A 34 3.17 -22.58 -17.37
C TYR A 34 4.36 -23.10 -16.56
N GLU A 35 4.21 -24.25 -15.92
CA GLU A 35 5.35 -24.99 -15.40
C GLU A 35 5.97 -25.64 -16.63
N GLU A 36 7.15 -25.18 -17.02
CA GLU A 36 7.94 -25.91 -18.01
C GLU A 36 8.15 -27.32 -17.45
N GLU A 37 7.58 -28.32 -18.13
CA GLU A 37 7.72 -29.73 -17.74
C GLU A 37 9.20 -30.03 -17.48
N GLU A 38 9.50 -30.72 -16.39
CA GLU A 38 10.85 -31.21 -16.08
C GLU A 38 11.33 -32.04 -17.27
N ASN A 39 12.15 -31.41 -18.12
CA ASN A 39 12.62 -32.03 -19.33
C ASN A 39 13.80 -32.92 -18.96
N GLU A 40 13.65 -34.23 -19.09
CA GLU A 40 14.71 -35.21 -18.76
C GLU A 40 15.99 -34.95 -19.58
N SER A 41 15.88 -34.26 -20.72
CA SER A 41 17.01 -33.82 -21.55
C SER A 41 17.60 -32.46 -21.16
N ILE A 42 17.08 -31.75 -20.14
CA ILE A 42 17.57 -30.44 -19.68
C ILE A 42 17.82 -30.47 -18.17
N GLU A 43 19.08 -30.31 -17.74
CA GLU A 43 19.45 -30.29 -16.34
C GLU A 43 19.10 -28.95 -15.66
N ASN A 44 18.33 -28.98 -14.57
CA ASN A 44 17.99 -27.82 -13.77
C ASN A 44 19.12 -27.44 -12.79
N LEU A 45 19.98 -26.50 -13.20
CA LEU A 45 21.11 -26.07 -12.39
C LEU A 45 20.71 -25.05 -11.30
N HIS A 46 20.80 -25.47 -10.03
CA HIS A 46 20.56 -24.56 -8.90
C HIS A 46 21.75 -23.60 -8.67
N LEU A 47 21.55 -22.32 -8.92
CA LEU A 47 22.59 -21.29 -8.79
C LEU A 47 22.51 -20.56 -7.45
N SER A 48 23.50 -20.80 -6.58
CA SER A 48 23.71 -19.99 -5.38
C SER A 48 24.72 -18.89 -5.66
N VAL A 49 24.26 -17.64 -5.62
CA VAL A 49 25.12 -16.45 -5.80
C VAL A 49 26.24 -16.42 -4.75
N LYS A 50 25.91 -16.79 -3.51
CA LYS A 50 26.86 -16.80 -2.40
C LYS A 50 27.95 -17.87 -2.58
N GLU A 51 27.56 -19.06 -3.00
CA GLU A 51 28.50 -20.15 -3.25
C GLU A 51 29.39 -19.85 -4.46
N SER A 52 28.79 -19.36 -5.54
CA SER A 52 29.50 -18.94 -6.76
C SER A 52 30.53 -17.86 -6.44
N PHE A 53 30.13 -16.82 -5.70
CA PHE A 53 31.06 -15.76 -5.30
C PHE A 53 32.25 -16.31 -4.50
N ASN A 54 32.00 -17.18 -3.51
CA ASN A 54 33.09 -17.76 -2.71
C ASN A 54 34.01 -18.66 -3.53
N LYS A 55 33.48 -19.37 -4.52
CA LYS A 55 34.26 -20.25 -5.40
C LYS A 55 35.21 -19.46 -6.31
N PHE A 56 34.78 -18.28 -6.78
CA PHE A 56 35.57 -17.46 -7.71
C PHE A 56 36.33 -16.31 -7.06
N LYS A 57 36.05 -15.99 -5.79
CA LYS A 57 36.76 -14.94 -5.05
C LYS A 57 38.25 -15.29 -4.93
N GLY A 58 39.09 -14.47 -5.56
CA GLY A 58 40.56 -14.60 -5.52
C GLY A 58 41.14 -15.53 -6.58
N LYS A 59 40.34 -16.08 -7.49
CA LYS A 59 40.76 -16.96 -8.60
C LYS A 59 41.06 -16.20 -9.92
N ALA A 60 41.36 -14.90 -9.84
CA ALA A 60 41.72 -14.12 -11.02
C ALA A 60 43.10 -14.57 -11.55
N GLY A 61 43.14 -15.07 -12.79
CA GLY A 61 44.39 -15.34 -13.53
C GLY A 61 44.86 -16.81 -13.59
N GLU A 62 44.25 -17.76 -12.86
CA GLU A 62 44.70 -19.17 -12.85
C GLU A 62 44.30 -19.98 -14.10
N TRP A 63 43.33 -19.46 -14.86
CA TRP A 63 42.67 -20.13 -16.00
C TRP A 63 42.80 -19.36 -17.31
N GLU A 64 43.74 -18.42 -17.39
CA GLU A 64 43.99 -17.70 -18.64
C GLU A 64 44.50 -18.69 -19.69
N LEU A 65 43.86 -18.64 -20.86
CA LEU A 65 44.31 -19.29 -22.09
C LEU A 65 44.95 -18.20 -22.95
N ALA A 66 46.03 -18.55 -23.65
CA ALA A 66 46.64 -17.64 -24.59
C ALA A 66 45.63 -17.22 -25.68
N ALA A 67 45.66 -15.94 -26.07
CA ALA A 67 44.83 -15.45 -27.17
C ALA A 67 45.21 -16.15 -28.49
N GLU A 68 44.22 -16.35 -29.35
CA GLU A 68 44.37 -17.06 -30.62
C GLU A 68 45.50 -16.42 -31.48
N GLY A 69 46.51 -17.22 -31.83
CA GLY A 69 47.65 -16.80 -32.65
C GLY A 69 48.91 -16.37 -31.88
N THR A 70 48.89 -16.37 -30.55
CA THR A 70 50.10 -16.13 -29.73
C THR A 70 50.77 -17.45 -29.29
N PRO A 71 52.10 -17.52 -29.13
CA PRO A 71 52.76 -18.73 -28.65
C PRO A 71 52.42 -18.99 -27.18
N GLU A 72 51.83 -20.16 -26.91
CA GLU A 72 51.43 -20.59 -25.57
C GLU A 72 52.64 -20.76 -24.63
N THR A 73 52.49 -20.33 -23.38
CA THR A 73 53.35 -20.79 -22.28
C THR A 73 53.01 -22.24 -21.91
N VAL A 74 53.92 -22.92 -21.19
CA VAL A 74 53.72 -24.32 -20.78
C VAL A 74 52.48 -24.49 -19.89
N LEU A 75 52.19 -23.51 -19.04
CA LEU A 75 51.03 -23.54 -18.16
C LEU A 75 49.72 -23.36 -18.94
N GLU A 76 49.69 -22.44 -19.90
CA GLU A 76 48.52 -22.23 -20.78
C GLU A 76 48.25 -23.46 -21.65
N ARG A 77 49.31 -24.10 -22.17
CA ARG A 77 49.18 -25.36 -22.93
C ARG A 77 48.63 -26.49 -22.06
N TYR A 78 49.07 -26.60 -20.81
CA TYR A 78 48.51 -27.56 -19.86
C TYR A 78 47.03 -27.27 -19.58
N ASN A 79 46.66 -26.00 -19.40
CA ASN A 79 45.28 -25.57 -19.21
C ASN A 79 44.41 -25.93 -20.41
N ARG A 80 44.86 -25.69 -21.65
CA ARG A 80 44.14 -26.07 -22.87
C ARG A 80 43.95 -27.59 -22.97
N LEU A 81 45.02 -28.38 -22.80
CA LEU A 81 44.91 -29.84 -22.88
C LEU A 81 43.95 -30.41 -21.84
N ARG A 82 43.93 -29.81 -20.64
CA ARG A 82 43.01 -30.21 -19.57
C ARG A 82 41.55 -29.93 -19.94
N CYS A 83 41.27 -28.79 -20.59
CA CYS A 83 39.93 -28.48 -21.11
C CYS A 83 39.50 -29.46 -22.21
N GLU A 84 40.36 -29.71 -23.20
CA GLU A 84 40.09 -30.65 -24.31
C GLU A 84 39.79 -32.06 -23.79
N PHE A 85 40.52 -32.52 -22.76
CA PHE A 85 40.27 -33.83 -22.16
C PHE A 85 38.94 -33.91 -21.41
N SER A 86 38.54 -32.83 -20.72
CA SER A 86 37.25 -32.75 -20.04
C SER A 86 36.08 -32.78 -21.03
N GLU A 87 36.16 -32.03 -22.12
CA GLU A 87 35.13 -32.01 -23.16
C GLU A 87 34.96 -33.39 -23.82
N LEU A 88 36.06 -34.11 -24.02
CA LEU A 88 36.03 -35.46 -24.60
C LEU A 88 35.36 -36.49 -23.65
N LEU A 89 35.53 -36.34 -22.33
CA LEU A 89 34.86 -37.19 -21.33
C LEU A 89 33.35 -36.95 -21.29
N GLU A 90 32.92 -35.70 -21.44
CA GLU A 90 31.50 -35.32 -21.47
C GLU A 90 30.79 -35.91 -22.70
N GLN A 91 31.40 -35.80 -23.88
CA GLN A 91 30.89 -36.38 -25.12
C GLN A 91 30.70 -37.90 -25.03
N VAL A 92 31.63 -38.63 -24.40
CA VAL A 92 31.52 -40.08 -24.20
C VAL A 92 30.36 -40.44 -23.26
N THR A 93 30.12 -39.62 -22.24
CA THR A 93 29.07 -39.87 -21.24
C THR A 93 27.67 -39.63 -21.84
N GLU A 94 27.51 -38.58 -22.63
CA GLU A 94 26.24 -38.24 -23.28
C GLU A 94 25.82 -39.30 -24.31
N GLN A 95 26.77 -39.84 -25.06
CA GLN A 95 26.53 -40.96 -25.99
C GLN A 95 26.04 -42.23 -25.27
N GLN A 96 26.45 -42.42 -24.02
CA GLN A 96 26.06 -43.56 -23.19
C GLN A 96 24.62 -43.42 -22.66
N ASN A 97 24.17 -42.18 -22.37
CA ASN A 97 22.81 -41.88 -21.89
C ASN A 97 21.75 -42.00 -22.99
N ILE A 98 22.02 -41.53 -24.21
CA ILE A 98 21.10 -41.62 -25.37
C ILE A 98 20.73 -43.09 -25.69
N SER A 99 21.61 -44.03 -25.39
CA SER A 99 21.34 -45.47 -25.59
C SER A 99 20.33 -46.04 -24.59
N THR A 100 20.11 -45.40 -23.43
CA THR A 100 19.27 -45.90 -22.33
C THR A 100 17.83 -45.36 -22.34
N GLU A 101 17.58 -44.18 -22.91
CA GLU A 101 16.22 -43.59 -22.99
C GLU A 101 15.32 -44.26 -24.04
N SER A 102 15.89 -44.90 -25.07
CA SER A 102 15.08 -45.55 -26.12
C SER A 102 14.32 -46.81 -25.64
N GLU A 103 14.58 -47.32 -24.43
CA GLU A 103 13.91 -48.50 -23.86
C GLU A 103 12.64 -48.18 -23.04
N LYS A 104 12.35 -46.92 -22.67
CA LYS A 104 11.28 -46.58 -21.70
C LYS A 104 9.97 -46.01 -22.26
N ALA A 105 9.88 -45.66 -23.54
CA ALA A 105 8.72 -44.94 -24.11
C ALA A 105 7.51 -45.79 -24.53
N ALA A 106 7.28 -46.98 -23.93
CA ALA A 106 6.19 -47.88 -24.32
C ALA A 106 5.35 -48.37 -23.11
N GLY A 107 4.48 -47.51 -22.56
CA GLY A 107 3.31 -48.02 -21.83
C GLY A 107 2.73 -47.12 -20.74
N VAL A 108 1.84 -46.20 -21.08
CA VAL A 108 0.71 -45.75 -20.22
C VAL A 108 -0.39 -45.18 -21.13
N ARG A 109 -1.58 -45.82 -21.23
CA ARG A 109 -2.74 -45.19 -21.88
C ARG A 109 -4.13 -45.76 -21.52
N ASP A 110 -4.37 -46.23 -20.27
CA ASP A 110 -5.67 -46.86 -19.95
C ASP A 110 -6.28 -46.61 -18.54
N GLU A 111 -5.95 -45.51 -17.84
CA GLU A 111 -6.49 -45.25 -16.48
C GLU A 111 -7.38 -43.98 -16.36
N GLU A 112 -7.29 -43.02 -17.29
CA GLU A 112 -8.03 -41.76 -17.21
C GLU A 112 -9.50 -41.84 -17.69
N ALA A 113 -9.82 -42.84 -18.51
CA ALA A 113 -11.17 -43.03 -19.06
C ALA A 113 -12.18 -43.52 -18.00
N PHE A 114 -11.72 -44.18 -16.93
CA PHE A 114 -12.60 -44.77 -15.92
C PHE A 114 -13.04 -43.78 -14.84
N ARG A 115 -12.23 -42.75 -14.53
CA ARG A 115 -12.56 -41.74 -13.51
C ARG A 115 -13.69 -40.79 -13.92
N ARG A 116 -13.88 -40.54 -15.22
CA ARG A 116 -14.91 -39.59 -15.72
C ARG A 116 -16.34 -40.16 -15.70
N LEU A 117 -16.51 -41.46 -15.48
CA LEU A 117 -17.82 -42.13 -15.55
C LEU A 117 -18.54 -42.25 -14.19
N GLN A 118 -17.85 -42.01 -13.07
CA GLN A 118 -18.47 -42.07 -11.73
C GLN A 118 -19.12 -40.74 -11.27
N ALA A 119 -18.82 -39.61 -11.92
CA ALA A 119 -19.25 -38.29 -11.46
C ALA A 119 -20.70 -37.90 -11.84
N SER A 120 -21.35 -38.61 -12.78
CA SER A 120 -22.62 -38.16 -13.38
C SER A 120 -23.90 -38.81 -12.84
N THR A 121 -23.85 -39.56 -11.72
CA THR A 121 -24.98 -40.39 -11.26
C THR A 121 -25.52 -40.01 -9.87
N GLY A 122 -25.53 -38.71 -9.53
CA GLY A 122 -25.83 -38.28 -8.16
C GLY A 122 -26.66 -37.00 -7.98
N GLN A 123 -27.42 -36.54 -8.98
CA GLN A 123 -28.13 -35.26 -8.87
C GLN A 123 -29.55 -35.30 -9.45
N ALA A 124 -30.55 -35.59 -8.60
CA ALA A 124 -31.97 -35.33 -8.94
C ALA A 124 -32.97 -35.25 -7.77
N ALA A 125 -32.60 -35.33 -6.48
CA ALA A 125 -33.60 -35.54 -5.39
C ALA A 125 -33.67 -34.50 -4.25
N LEU A 126 -32.93 -33.39 -4.27
CA LEU A 126 -32.72 -32.57 -3.05
C LEU A 126 -33.25 -31.11 -3.06
N VAL A 127 -34.11 -30.74 -4.01
CA VAL A 127 -34.34 -29.31 -4.31
C VAL A 127 -35.21 -28.55 -3.29
N ARG A 128 -36.05 -29.21 -2.46
CA ARG A 128 -36.90 -28.48 -1.46
C ARG A 128 -36.45 -28.54 -0.01
N GLY A 129 -35.61 -29.49 0.38
CA GLY A 129 -34.93 -29.46 1.69
C GLY A 129 -33.78 -28.46 1.72
N GLY A 130 -33.16 -28.21 0.56
CA GLY A 130 -32.00 -27.36 0.39
C GLY A 130 -32.20 -25.90 0.78
N GLU A 131 -33.38 -25.32 0.50
CA GLU A 131 -33.63 -23.88 0.73
C GLU A 131 -33.70 -23.52 2.23
N LEU A 132 -34.31 -24.39 3.05
CA LEU A 132 -34.37 -24.20 4.51
C LEU A 132 -32.99 -24.42 5.15
N THR A 133 -32.28 -25.47 4.72
CA THR A 133 -30.91 -25.75 5.21
C THR A 133 -29.90 -24.69 4.77
N ALA A 134 -30.08 -24.10 3.58
CA ALA A 134 -29.24 -23.01 3.09
C ALA A 134 -29.51 -21.71 3.87
N ALA A 135 -30.77 -21.43 4.23
CA ALA A 135 -31.10 -20.29 5.08
C ALA A 135 -30.49 -20.43 6.49
N GLU A 136 -30.58 -21.62 7.10
CA GLU A 136 -29.96 -21.91 8.40
C GLU A 136 -28.43 -21.82 8.36
N ALA A 137 -27.79 -22.33 7.29
CA ALA A 137 -26.35 -22.20 7.08
C ALA A 137 -25.91 -20.73 6.92
N ARG A 138 -26.69 -19.91 6.20
CA ARG A 138 -26.42 -18.47 6.06
C ARG A 138 -26.53 -17.74 7.39
N VAL A 139 -27.53 -18.06 8.21
CA VAL A 139 -27.67 -17.49 9.57
C VAL A 139 -26.51 -17.91 10.47
N GLY A 140 -26.09 -19.19 10.41
CA GLY A 140 -24.93 -19.68 11.15
C GLY A 140 -23.62 -18.97 10.75
N ALA A 141 -23.39 -18.79 9.46
CA ALA A 141 -22.22 -18.05 8.95
C ALA A 141 -22.25 -16.57 9.36
N LEU A 142 -23.43 -15.92 9.33
CA LEU A 142 -23.61 -14.55 9.82
C LEU A 142 -23.30 -14.43 11.31
N LEU A 143 -23.75 -15.38 12.13
CA LEU A 143 -23.45 -15.41 13.57
C LEU A 143 -21.95 -15.61 13.83
N ALA A 144 -21.29 -16.48 13.07
CA ALA A 144 -19.85 -16.68 13.16
C ALA A 144 -19.07 -15.41 12.79
N ASN A 145 -19.46 -14.74 11.71
CA ASN A 145 -18.85 -13.47 11.29
C ASN A 145 -19.07 -12.36 12.33
N VAL A 146 -20.27 -12.27 12.91
CA VAL A 146 -20.57 -11.31 13.99
C VAL A 146 -19.71 -11.59 15.22
N GLU A 147 -19.50 -12.85 15.60
CA GLU A 147 -18.67 -13.20 16.75
C GLU A 147 -17.17 -12.96 16.46
N ALA A 148 -16.71 -13.24 15.24
CA ALA A 148 -15.35 -12.92 14.80
C ALA A 148 -15.09 -11.40 14.80
N LEU A 149 -16.04 -10.60 14.29
CA LEU A 149 -15.99 -9.14 14.36
C LEU A 149 -16.02 -8.64 15.81
N LYS A 150 -16.84 -9.24 16.67
CA LYS A 150 -16.91 -8.89 18.09
C LYS A 150 -15.62 -9.24 18.85
N GLN A 151 -14.92 -10.30 18.44
CA GLN A 151 -13.59 -10.62 18.96
C GLN A 151 -12.51 -9.68 18.41
N ALA A 152 -12.60 -9.27 17.13
CA ALA A 152 -11.70 -8.27 16.54
C ALA A 152 -11.91 -6.86 17.13
N VAL A 153 -13.15 -6.54 17.53
CA VAL A 153 -13.53 -5.27 18.18
C VAL A 153 -13.29 -5.30 19.71
N ARG A 154 -13.01 -6.47 20.31
CA ARG A 154 -12.54 -6.51 21.71
C ARG A 154 -11.16 -5.83 21.78
N PRO A 155 -11.03 -4.71 22.49
CA PRO A 155 -9.76 -4.00 22.55
C PRO A 155 -8.82 -4.77 23.47
N VAL A 156 -7.79 -5.42 22.93
CA VAL A 156 -6.71 -6.00 23.74
C VAL A 156 -5.46 -5.17 23.59
N GLU A 157 -5.58 -3.90 23.99
CA GLU A 157 -4.54 -3.17 24.72
C GLU A 157 -5.29 -2.21 25.68
N PRO A 158 -5.59 -2.60 26.93
CA PRO A 158 -6.28 -1.73 27.89
C PRO A 158 -5.50 -0.44 28.18
N GLU A 159 -4.19 -0.47 27.94
CA GLU A 159 -3.31 0.69 28.04
C GLU A 159 -3.54 1.69 26.89
N LEU A 160 -3.84 1.22 25.68
CA LEU A 160 -4.16 2.06 24.53
C LEU A 160 -5.51 2.75 24.72
N ASP A 161 -6.53 2.03 25.19
CA ASP A 161 -7.85 2.61 25.48
C ASP A 161 -7.80 3.63 26.62
N ALA A 162 -7.00 3.36 27.66
CA ALA A 162 -6.75 4.33 28.73
C ALA A 162 -6.07 5.60 28.21
N LYS A 163 -5.05 5.47 27.33
CA LYS A 163 -4.36 6.61 26.70
C LYS A 163 -5.27 7.40 25.76
N VAL A 164 -6.10 6.72 24.95
CA VAL A 164 -7.08 7.36 24.06
C VAL A 164 -8.14 8.10 24.89
N ASN A 165 -8.61 7.51 25.98
CA ASN A 165 -9.54 8.16 26.90
C ASN A 165 -8.92 9.36 27.62
N GLU A 166 -7.65 9.30 28.02
CA GLU A 166 -6.94 10.48 28.53
C GLU A 166 -6.80 11.57 27.47
N LEU A 167 -6.41 11.22 26.24
CA LEU A 167 -6.36 12.16 25.11
C LEU A 167 -7.72 12.82 24.83
N HIS A 168 -8.80 12.05 24.85
CA HIS A 168 -10.15 12.60 24.70
C HIS A 168 -10.54 13.53 25.86
N LYS A 169 -10.11 13.23 27.09
CA LYS A 169 -10.37 14.10 28.26
C LYS A 169 -9.66 15.45 28.16
N LEU A 170 -8.52 15.53 27.46
CA LEU A 170 -7.78 16.78 27.29
C LEU A 170 -8.58 17.84 26.51
N ASN A 171 -9.63 17.45 25.76
CA ASN A 171 -10.64 18.35 25.21
C ASN A 171 -10.07 19.63 24.55
N PHE A 172 -8.93 19.49 23.84
CA PHE A 172 -8.19 20.61 23.24
C PHE A 172 -9.07 21.55 22.41
N GLY A 173 -10.12 21.03 21.78
CA GLY A 173 -11.10 21.82 21.05
C GLY A 173 -11.77 22.91 21.91
N LYS A 174 -12.09 22.62 23.19
CA LYS A 174 -12.67 23.64 24.09
C LYS A 174 -11.68 24.75 24.40
N SER A 175 -10.45 24.40 24.77
CA SER A 175 -9.39 25.38 25.02
C SER A 175 -9.07 26.21 23.77
N LEU A 176 -9.12 25.61 22.58
CA LEU A 176 -8.97 26.33 21.31
C LEU A 176 -10.10 27.35 21.11
N THR A 177 -11.36 26.94 21.31
CA THR A 177 -12.50 27.87 21.19
C THR A 177 -12.43 29.01 22.22
N GLU A 178 -12.03 28.73 23.47
CA GLU A 178 -11.84 29.76 24.49
C GLU A 178 -10.73 30.75 24.10
N LEU A 179 -9.60 30.26 23.59
CA LEU A 179 -8.52 31.10 23.07
C LEU A 179 -8.99 32.00 21.91
N GLU A 180 -9.77 31.47 20.97
CA GLU A 180 -10.34 32.25 19.87
C GLU A 180 -11.26 33.38 20.39
N THR A 181 -12.10 33.08 21.39
CA THR A 181 -12.97 34.10 21.99
C THR A 181 -12.19 35.19 22.73
N LEU A 182 -11.12 34.81 23.45
CA LEU A 182 -10.25 35.75 24.13
C LEU A 182 -9.50 36.63 23.13
N GLN A 183 -8.97 36.05 22.05
CA GLN A 183 -8.30 36.81 20.99
C GLN A 183 -9.25 37.81 20.32
N SER A 184 -10.49 37.41 20.01
CA SER A 184 -11.52 38.30 19.48
C SER A 184 -11.82 39.47 20.42
N THR A 185 -11.94 39.19 21.72
CA THR A 185 -12.17 40.21 22.76
C THR A 185 -11.01 41.19 22.87
N ILE A 186 -9.77 40.69 22.87
CA ILE A 186 -8.56 41.52 22.91
C ILE A 186 -8.46 42.39 21.66
N SER A 187 -8.73 41.83 20.48
CA SER A 187 -8.70 42.56 19.21
C SER A 187 -9.71 43.73 19.21
N SER A 188 -10.93 43.47 19.67
CA SER A 188 -11.95 44.52 19.86
C SER A 188 -11.52 45.59 20.86
N GLY A 189 -10.95 45.20 22.01
CA GLY A 189 -10.44 46.14 23.01
C GLY A 189 -9.33 47.05 22.49
N VAL A 190 -8.40 46.51 21.70
CA VAL A 190 -7.33 47.29 21.05
C VAL A 190 -7.91 48.28 20.04
N GLN A 191 -8.90 47.87 19.26
CA GLN A 191 -9.55 48.74 18.28
C GLN A 191 -10.30 49.90 18.97
N ASN A 192 -11.03 49.62 20.05
CA ASN A 192 -11.70 50.66 20.83
C ASN A 192 -10.70 51.67 21.44
N ASN A 193 -9.58 51.18 21.98
CA ASN A 193 -8.53 52.06 22.53
C ASN A 193 -7.91 52.96 21.44
N LYS A 194 -7.74 52.43 20.23
CA LYS A 194 -7.26 53.21 19.08
C LYS A 194 -8.22 54.34 18.74
N GLU A 195 -9.53 54.08 18.73
CA GLU A 195 -10.56 55.09 18.46
C GLU A 195 -10.60 56.17 19.55
N LEU A 196 -10.51 55.77 20.83
CA LEU A 196 -10.41 56.72 21.94
C LEU A 196 -9.18 57.62 21.83
N LEU A 197 -8.02 57.06 21.49
CA LEU A 197 -6.79 57.83 21.31
C LEU A 197 -6.90 58.80 20.12
N GLN A 198 -7.55 58.40 19.02
CA GLN A 198 -7.85 59.31 17.91
C GLN A 198 -8.74 60.47 18.37
N GLY A 199 -9.81 60.20 19.11
CA GLY A 199 -10.67 61.25 19.66
C GLY A 199 -9.93 62.22 20.57
N VAL A 200 -9.04 61.71 21.44
CA VAL A 200 -8.19 62.56 22.28
C VAL A 200 -7.24 63.43 21.44
N GLN A 201 -6.64 62.87 20.38
CA GLN A 201 -5.78 63.62 19.46
C GLN A 201 -6.54 64.73 18.74
N GLU A 202 -7.75 64.46 18.26
CA GLU A 202 -8.62 65.47 17.62
C GLU A 202 -8.97 66.61 18.58
N ILE A 203 -9.41 66.28 19.79
CA ILE A 203 -9.74 67.29 20.82
C ILE A 203 -8.51 68.12 21.16
N PHE A 204 -7.34 67.50 21.30
CA PHE A 204 -6.11 68.22 21.60
C PHE A 204 -5.73 69.18 20.48
N ALA A 205 -5.84 68.76 19.21
CA ALA A 205 -5.63 69.63 18.06
C ALA A 205 -6.60 70.82 18.05
N MET A 206 -7.90 70.59 18.29
CA MET A 206 -8.90 71.66 18.39
C MET A 206 -8.58 72.64 19.52
N ASN A 207 -8.15 72.13 20.68
CA ASN A 207 -7.80 72.96 21.83
C ASN A 207 -6.56 73.82 21.55
N VAL A 208 -5.52 73.26 20.94
CA VAL A 208 -4.31 74.01 20.53
C VAL A 208 -4.66 75.11 19.53
N ASP A 209 -5.49 74.81 18.52
CA ASP A 209 -5.96 75.80 17.56
C ASP A 209 -6.75 76.93 18.22
N SER A 210 -7.59 76.58 19.21
CA SER A 210 -8.35 77.57 19.99
C SER A 210 -7.43 78.48 20.80
N VAL A 211 -6.45 77.91 21.51
CA VAL A 211 -5.45 78.67 22.26
C VAL A 211 -4.64 79.58 21.34
N GLN A 212 -4.20 79.08 20.17
CA GLN A 212 -3.49 79.89 19.19
C GLN A 212 -4.33 81.08 18.68
N LYS A 213 -5.64 80.87 18.46
CA LYS A 213 -6.56 81.96 18.07
C LYS A 213 -6.69 83.01 19.18
N GLU A 214 -6.81 82.60 20.43
CA GLU A 214 -6.91 83.54 21.55
C GLU A 214 -5.60 84.30 21.78
N ILE A 215 -4.43 83.66 21.62
CA ILE A 215 -3.12 84.33 21.65
C ILE A 215 -3.04 85.40 20.56
N LYS A 216 -3.40 85.08 19.31
CA LYS A 216 -3.40 86.06 18.21
C LYS A 216 -4.29 87.27 18.50
N LYS A 217 -5.51 87.04 19.04
CA LYS A 217 -6.40 88.14 19.45
C LYS A 217 -5.77 89.00 20.55
N LEU A 218 -5.05 88.39 21.48
CA LEU A 218 -4.35 89.11 22.54
C LEU A 218 -3.23 89.97 21.96
N ASP A 219 -2.43 89.43 21.04
CA ASP A 219 -1.36 90.16 20.35
C ASP A 219 -1.90 91.36 19.56
N GLU A 220 -3.00 91.19 18.83
CA GLU A 220 -3.69 92.28 18.13
C GLU A 220 -4.14 93.39 19.09
N ARG A 221 -4.66 93.04 20.28
CA ARG A 221 -5.06 94.02 21.30
C ARG A 221 -3.86 94.75 21.90
N ILE A 222 -2.77 94.04 22.17
CA ILE A 222 -1.52 94.64 22.66
C ILE A 222 -0.98 95.62 21.61
N GLY A 223 -0.96 95.24 20.33
CA GLY A 223 -0.52 96.10 19.24
C GLY A 223 -1.30 97.42 19.16
N LYS A 224 -2.61 97.39 19.40
CA LYS A 224 -3.46 98.61 19.42
C LYS A 224 -3.21 99.52 20.63
N LEU A 225 -2.63 99.02 21.72
CA LEU A 225 -2.30 99.82 22.90
C LEU A 225 -0.90 100.46 22.80
N VAL A 226 -0.04 99.89 21.95
CA VAL A 226 1.36 100.33 21.77
C VAL A 226 1.53 101.27 20.57
N ALA A 227 0.57 101.29 19.64
CA ALA A 227 0.47 102.25 18.53
C ALA A 227 -0.32 103.51 18.91
#